data_AF-A0A7X7TZ74-F1
#
_entry.id   AF-A0A7X7TZ74-F1
#
_cell.length_a   1.000
_cell.length_b   1.000
_cell.length_c   1.000
_cell.angle_alpha   90.00
_cell.angle_beta   90.00
_cell.angle_gamma   90.00
#
_symmetry.space_group_name_H-M   'P 1'
#
loop_
_entity.id
_entity.type
_entity.pdbx_description
1 polymer ?
#
loop_
_entity_poly.entity_id
_entity_poly.type
_entity_poly.pdbx_seq_one_letter_code
_entity_poly.pdbx_strand_id
1 'polypeptide(L)'
;MMACAMFAMLYLIGGFLFLASAAAHVYVRVKLRPRDDSDLDEYYHEFEDQHPQYARYTKWLQITLGGAALGLVLMFVPAVI
;
A
#
# COMPACT_ATOMS: atom_id res chain seq x y z
N MET A 1 7.30 27.14 19.62
CA MET A 1 8.27 26.02 19.45
C MET A 1 7.59 24.66 19.36
N MET A 2 6.66 24.29 20.25
CA MET A 2 6.02 22.95 20.23
C MET A 2 5.24 22.63 18.94
N ALA A 3 4.48 23.59 18.38
CA ALA A 3 3.71 23.37 17.15
C ALA A 3 4.60 23.06 15.93
N CYS A 4 5.71 23.79 15.74
CA CYS A 4 6.65 23.51 14.65
C CYS A 4 7.31 22.14 14.79
N ALA A 5 7.65 21.73 16.01
CA ALA A 5 8.20 20.40 16.27
C ALA A 5 7.18 19.29 15.95
N MET A 6 5.92 19.49 16.33
CA MET A 6 4.83 18.57 16.01
C MET A 6 4.61 18.44 14.49
N PHE A 7 4.59 19.56 13.76
CA PHE A 7 4.44 19.55 12.29
C PHE A 7 5.61 18.85 11.62
N ALA A 8 6.85 19.11 12.05
CA ALA A 8 8.03 18.42 11.55
C ALA A 8 7.95 16.91 11.82
N MET A 9 7.49 16.51 13.01
CA MET A 9 7.34 15.09 13.37
C MET A 9 6.28 14.39 12.50
N LEU A 10 5.11 15.02 12.31
CA LEU A 10 4.05 14.49 11.44
C LEU A 10 4.54 14.34 9.99
N TYR A 11 5.26 15.35 9.49
CA TYR A 11 5.80 15.31 8.14
C TYR A 11 6.85 14.21 7.96
N LEU A 12 7.78 14.07 8.90
CA LEU A 12 8.81 13.02 8.84
C LEU A 12 8.19 11.63 8.93
N ILE A 13 7.33 11.38 9.93
CA ILE A 13 6.68 10.08 10.12
C ILE A 13 5.79 9.75 8.92
N GLY A 14 4.97 10.71 8.46
CA GLY A 14 4.11 10.53 7.31
C GLY A 14 4.89 10.24 6.03
N GLY A 15 6.01 10.93 5.82
CA GLY A 15 6.90 10.71 4.68
C GLY A 15 7.54 9.33 4.69
N PHE A 16 8.10 8.90 5.83
CA PHE A 16 8.65 7.55 5.96
C PHE A 16 7.58 6.48 5.78
N LEU A 17 6.40 6.67 6.37
CA LEU A 17 5.28 5.75 6.22
C LEU A 17 4.82 5.65 4.75
N PHE A 18 4.70 6.78 4.06
CA PHE A 18 4.35 6.82 2.65
C PHE A 18 5.38 6.11 1.78
N LEU A 19 6.67 6.42 1.96
CA LEU A 19 7.76 5.81 1.19
C LEU A 19 7.86 4.30 1.43
N ALA A 20 7.81 3.87 2.70
CA ALA A 20 7.82 2.45 3.05
C ALA A 20 6.61 1.72 2.46
N SER A 21 5.42 2.32 2.55
CA SER A 21 4.20 1.75 2.00
C SER A 21 4.22 1.68 0.48
N ALA A 22 4.72 2.71 -0.20
CA ALA A 22 4.85 2.75 -1.65
C ALA A 22 5.86 1.72 -2.15
N ALA A 23 7.03 1.63 -1.51
CA ALA A 23 8.03 0.61 -1.82
C ALA A 23 7.48 -0.81 -1.60
N ALA A 24 6.78 -1.04 -0.48
CA ALA A 24 6.12 -2.31 -0.21
C ALA A 24 5.02 -2.61 -1.24
N HIS A 25 4.23 -1.61 -1.65
CA HIS A 25 3.19 -1.77 -2.65
C HIS A 25 3.76 -2.19 -4.02
N VAL A 26 4.86 -1.54 -4.44
CA VAL A 26 5.58 -1.91 -5.67
C VAL A 26 6.18 -3.31 -5.53
N TYR A 27 6.79 -3.63 -4.40
CA TYR A 27 7.35 -4.96 -4.14
C TYR A 27 6.29 -6.07 -4.21
N VAL A 28 5.13 -5.86 -3.57
CA VAL A 28 3.99 -6.79 -3.64
C VAL A 28 3.54 -6.95 -5.08
N ARG A 29 3.40 -5.85 -5.85
CA ARG A 29 3.02 -5.91 -7.28
C ARG A 29 4.04 -6.62 -8.17
N VAL A 30 5.34 -6.48 -7.91
CA VAL A 30 6.34 -7.08 -8.79
C VAL A 30 6.59 -8.53 -8.42
N LYS A 31 6.61 -8.86 -7.13
CA LYS A 31 7.05 -10.18 -6.64
C LYS A 31 5.91 -11.12 -6.28
N LEU A 32 4.79 -10.60 -5.80
CA LEU A 32 3.62 -11.39 -5.39
C LEU A 32 2.50 -11.37 -6.41
N ARG A 33 2.64 -10.61 -7.51
CA ARG A 33 1.73 -10.73 -8.65
C ARG A 33 1.81 -12.17 -9.16
N PRO A 34 0.69 -12.92 -9.14
CA PRO A 34 0.64 -14.24 -9.76
C PRO A 34 1.10 -14.08 -11.22
N ARG A 35 2.18 -14.77 -11.61
CA ARG A 35 2.61 -14.81 -13.01
C ARG A 35 1.72 -15.82 -13.71
N ASP A 36 1.07 -15.37 -14.77
CA ASP A 36 0.34 -16.14 -15.80
C ASP A 36 1.26 -17.12 -16.56
N ASP A 37 2.08 -17.91 -15.88
CA ASP A 37 2.82 -19.00 -16.55
C ASP A 37 2.05 -20.31 -16.35
N SER A 38 1.06 -20.48 -17.22
CA SER A 38 0.83 -21.67 -18.06
C SER A 38 -0.46 -22.47 -17.94
N ASP A 39 -1.36 -22.22 -16.98
CA ASP A 39 -2.66 -22.94 -16.92
C ASP A 39 -3.87 -22.08 -16.50
N LEU A 40 -3.71 -20.76 -16.35
CA LEU A 40 -4.74 -19.86 -15.81
C LEU A 40 -5.51 -19.04 -16.86
N ASP A 41 -5.09 -19.07 -18.13
CA ASP A 41 -5.80 -18.36 -19.21
C ASP A 41 -7.14 -19.03 -19.60
N GLU A 42 -7.38 -20.27 -19.15
CA GLU A 42 -8.58 -21.04 -19.49
C GLU A 42 -9.55 -21.22 -18.30
N TYR A 43 -9.24 -20.64 -17.13
CA TYR A 43 -10.09 -20.77 -15.94
C TYR A 43 -10.92 -19.49 -15.69
N TYR A 44 -12.23 -19.67 -15.62
CA TYR A 44 -13.24 -18.63 -15.46
C TYR A 44 -12.87 -17.53 -14.43
N HIS A 45 -12.89 -16.28 -14.89
CA HIS A 45 -12.76 -15.05 -14.08
C HIS A 45 -13.72 -15.01 -12.88
N GLU A 46 -14.80 -15.79 -12.88
CA GLU A 46 -15.81 -15.86 -11.81
C GLU A 46 -15.31 -16.50 -10.50
N PHE A 47 -14.12 -17.13 -10.47
CA PHE A 47 -13.55 -17.75 -9.26
C PHE A 47 -12.18 -17.20 -8.82
N GLU A 48 -11.71 -16.11 -9.42
CA GLU A 48 -10.41 -15.49 -9.10
C GLU A 48 -10.34 -15.02 -7.62
N ASP A 49 -11.48 -14.61 -7.06
CA ASP A 49 -11.65 -14.22 -5.66
C ASP A 49 -11.49 -15.38 -4.65
N GLN A 50 -11.56 -16.64 -5.10
CA GLN A 50 -11.47 -17.82 -4.22
C GLN A 50 -10.09 -18.45 -4.15
N HIS A 51 -9.11 -17.99 -4.94
CA HIS A 51 -7.75 -18.50 -4.82
C HIS A 51 -7.04 -17.90 -3.60
N PRO A 52 -6.59 -18.71 -2.63
CA PRO A 52 -6.02 -18.21 -1.37
C PRO A 52 -4.76 -17.35 -1.58
N GLN A 53 -4.06 -17.55 -2.70
CA GLN A 53 -2.90 -16.74 -3.08
C GLN A 53 -3.30 -15.34 -3.57
N TYR A 54 -4.39 -15.25 -4.34
CA TYR A 54 -4.95 -13.99 -4.85
C TYR A 54 -5.54 -13.17 -3.71
N ALA A 55 -6.30 -13.80 -2.81
CA ALA A 55 -6.82 -13.15 -1.61
C ALA A 55 -5.70 -12.59 -0.71
N ARG A 56 -4.58 -13.30 -0.59
CA ARG A 56 -3.40 -12.82 0.15
C ARG A 56 -2.74 -11.64 -0.56
N TYR A 57 -2.57 -11.71 -1.88
CA TYR A 57 -2.04 -10.63 -2.69
C TYR A 57 -2.88 -9.35 -2.54
N THR A 58 -4.20 -9.45 -2.71
CA THR A 58 -5.14 -8.32 -2.58
C THR A 58 -5.11 -7.71 -1.19
N LYS A 59 -5.06 -8.51 -0.12
CA LYS A 59 -4.92 -8.01 1.26
C LYS A 59 -3.62 -7.20 1.45
N TRP A 60 -2.48 -7.70 0.97
CA TRP A 60 -1.22 -6.95 1.04
C TRP A 60 -1.27 -5.66 0.22
N LEU A 61 -1.93 -5.71 -0.94
CA LEU A 61 -2.12 -4.53 -1.79
C LEU A 61 -2.95 -3.45 -1.08
N GLN A 62 -4.04 -3.85 -0.43
CA GLN A 62 -4.91 -2.94 0.32
C GLN A 62 -4.21 -2.35 1.56
N ILE A 63 -3.45 -3.16 2.30
CA ILE A 63 -2.69 -2.69 3.47
C ILE A 63 -1.65 -1.65 3.05
N THR A 64 -0.88 -1.93 2.00
CA THR A 64 0.14 -1.01 1.51
C THR A 64 -0.47 0.27 0.93
N LEU A 65 -1.62 0.17 0.26
CA LEU A 65 -2.34 1.35 -0.22
C LEU A 65 -2.89 2.20 0.93
N GLY A 66 -3.49 1.56 1.94
CA GLY A 66 -3.99 2.23 3.15
C GLY A 66 -2.88 2.90 3.95
N GLY A 67 -1.72 2.24 4.08
CA GLY A 67 -0.52 2.82 4.69
C GLY A 67 0.00 4.04 3.94
N ALA A 68 0.02 4.00 2.61
CA ALA A 68 0.41 5.13 1.78
C ALA A 68 -0.57 6.30 1.93
N ALA A 69 -1.88 6.04 1.91
CA ALA A 69 -2.91 7.04 2.12
C ALA A 69 -2.79 7.69 3.51
N LEU A 70 -2.58 6.90 4.57
CA LEU A 70 -2.37 7.41 5.92
C LEU A 70 -1.10 8.27 6.02
N GLY A 71 -0.01 7.84 5.38
CA GLY A 71 1.23 8.63 5.29
C GLY A 71 1.00 9.99 4.65
N LEU A 72 0.24 10.05 3.55
CA LEU A 72 -0.15 11.31 2.92
C LEU A 72 -0.99 12.18 3.84
N VAL A 73 -2.02 11.62 4.50
CA VAL A 73 -2.85 12.38 5.45
C VAL A 73 -1.99 13.00 6.54
N LEU A 74 -1.06 12.25 7.13
CA LEU A 74 -0.15 12.75 8.16
C LEU A 74 0.71 13.91 7.67
N MET A 75 1.17 13.89 6.42
CA MET A 75 1.95 14.98 5.84
C MET A 75 1.11 16.22 5.51
N PHE A 76 -0.16 16.04 5.13
CA PHE A 76 -1.03 17.13 4.67
C PHE A 76 -1.85 17.81 5.79
N VAL A 77 -2.17 17.10 6.87
CA VAL A 77 -2.84 17.69 8.05
C VAL A 77 -2.16 19.00 8.53
N PRO A 78 -0.83 19.04 8.76
CA PRO A 78 -0.16 20.28 9.19
C PRO A 78 -0.07 21.36 8.10
N ALA A 79 -0.40 21.06 6.84
CA ALA A 79 -0.43 22.06 5.77
C ALA A 79 -1.78 22.81 5.70
N VAL A 80 -2.82 22.27 6.33
CA VAL A 80 -4.19 22.81 6.29
C VAL A 80 -4.60 23.50 7.60
N ILE A 81 -3.93 23.15 8.71
CA ILE A 81 -4.17 23.70 10.06
C ILE A 81 -3.12 24.77 10.36
#